data_AF-A0A844BJI7-F1
#
_entry.id   AF-A0A844BJI7-F1
#
_cell.length_a   1.000
_cell.length_b   1.000
_cell.length_c   1.000
_cell.angle_alpha   90.00
_cell.angle_beta   90.00
_cell.angle_gamma   90.00
#
_symmetry.space_group_name_H-M   'P 1'
#
loop_
_entity.id
_entity.type
_entity.pdbx_description
1 polymer ?
#
loop_
_entity_poly.entity_id
_entity_poly.type
_entity_poly.pdbx_seq_one_letter_code
_entity_poly.pdbx_strand_id
1 'polypeptide(L)'
;MGGRVYLDWNATAPLRPEARAAMVAAMDLVGNPSSVHAEGRAARALVEKARAQVAAALGAEGAEIVFTSGASEAAALACAGRGLVAGDIEHDSVAAWVDPCLPVDRKGQVSVADPARSALQLANSETGVIQDLPPGIAVCDMTQAFGKLPVAFNWLGCDMALVSAHKIGGPKGVGALVLRRGIALEARIRGGGQELGRRAGTENVVGIAGFGAAAEAASRELSAGKWLEIEHLRNILENTIEAGANETIFVGKAAPRLPNTSCFATPGWKGETQVMQMDLAGFAISAGSACSSGKLRASRVLRAMGLGEAAASAVRVSLGPGLREEDVMRFAEAWLAAAARIRARAG
;
A
#
# COMPACT_ATOMS: atom_id res chain seq x y z
N MET A 1 12.76 21.46 -20.75
CA MET A 1 12.80 20.09 -20.18
C MET A 1 11.99 20.12 -18.89
N GLY A 2 10.86 19.41 -18.85
CA GLY A 2 10.00 19.40 -17.66
C GLY A 2 10.67 18.73 -16.47
N GLY A 3 10.24 19.08 -15.25
CA GLY A 3 10.80 18.53 -14.01
C GLY A 3 10.58 17.02 -13.85
N ARG A 4 11.27 16.43 -12.87
CA ARG A 4 11.17 15.01 -12.48
C ARG A 4 9.74 14.68 -12.04
N VAL A 5 9.21 13.55 -12.49
CA VAL A 5 7.86 13.07 -12.16
C VAL A 5 7.97 11.78 -11.32
N TYR A 6 7.30 11.76 -10.17
CA TYR A 6 7.31 10.62 -9.26
C TYR A 6 6.08 9.73 -9.47
N LEU A 7 6.29 8.52 -10.00
CA LEU A 7 5.26 7.54 -10.37
C LEU A 7 5.42 6.22 -9.60
N ASP A 8 5.92 6.28 -8.36
CA ASP A 8 6.09 5.12 -7.48
C ASP A 8 5.35 5.28 -6.12
N TRP A 9 4.13 5.81 -6.18
CA TRP A 9 3.27 6.03 -5.01
C TRP A 9 2.90 4.75 -4.25
N ASN A 10 2.84 3.59 -4.93
CA ASN A 10 2.59 2.32 -4.26
C ASN A 10 3.77 1.85 -3.42
N ALA A 11 5.00 2.30 -3.69
CA ALA A 11 6.15 2.09 -2.80
C ALA A 11 6.07 3.03 -1.59
N THR A 12 5.93 4.33 -1.82
CA THR A 12 5.68 5.32 -0.77
C THR A 12 5.09 6.58 -1.38
N ALA A 13 4.16 7.22 -0.67
CA ALA A 13 3.66 8.54 -1.03
C ALA A 13 4.59 9.65 -0.48
N PRO A 14 4.66 10.82 -1.14
CA PRO A 14 5.22 12.04 -0.56
C PRO A 14 4.53 12.42 0.76
N LEU A 15 5.31 13.00 1.69
CA LEU A 15 4.76 13.49 2.96
C LEU A 15 3.83 14.68 2.73
N ARG A 16 2.59 14.57 3.21
CA ARG A 16 1.57 15.63 3.12
C ARG A 16 1.94 16.84 3.99
N PRO A 17 1.58 18.07 3.57
CA PRO A 17 1.75 19.27 4.39
C PRO A 17 1.08 19.16 5.76
N GLU A 18 -0.12 18.60 5.84
CA GLU A 18 -0.86 18.41 7.10
C GLU A 18 -0.15 17.45 8.05
N ALA A 19 0.37 16.34 7.50
CA ALA A 19 1.15 15.38 8.27
C ALA A 19 2.44 16.02 8.79
N ARG A 20 3.15 16.78 7.94
CA ARG A 20 4.34 17.54 8.34
C ARG A 20 4.04 18.53 9.46
N ALA A 21 2.98 19.33 9.32
CA ALA A 21 2.60 20.32 10.32
C ALA A 21 2.26 19.67 11.67
N ALA A 22 1.49 18.57 11.65
CA ALA A 22 1.16 17.82 12.85
C ALA A 22 2.41 17.21 13.52
N MET A 23 3.35 16.68 12.74
CA MET A 23 4.62 16.17 13.25
C MET A 23 5.46 17.28 13.92
N VAL A 24 5.59 18.44 13.26
CA VAL A 24 6.35 19.57 13.80
C VAL A 24 5.74 20.05 15.12
N ALA A 25 4.41 20.25 15.16
CA ALA A 25 3.73 20.64 16.40
C ALA A 25 3.87 19.59 17.52
N ALA A 26 3.92 18.30 17.18
CA ALA A 26 4.11 17.23 18.16
C ALA A 26 5.53 17.18 18.73
N MET A 27 6.54 17.74 18.06
CA MET A 27 7.92 17.80 18.58
C MET A 27 8.05 18.71 19.81
N ASP A 28 7.15 19.68 19.98
CA ASP A 28 7.14 20.58 21.15
C ASP A 28 6.58 19.89 22.41
N LEU A 29 5.96 18.71 22.27
CA LEU A 29 5.48 17.92 23.40
C LEU A 29 6.59 17.04 23.97
N VAL A 30 7.07 17.39 25.16
CA VAL A 30 8.14 16.64 25.88
C VAL A 30 7.61 15.45 26.69
N GLY A 31 6.30 15.35 26.88
CA GLY A 31 5.69 14.38 27.77
C GLY A 31 5.73 12.94 27.25
N ASN A 32 5.98 11.99 28.15
CA ASN A 32 5.73 10.58 27.89
C ASN A 32 4.23 10.28 28.10
N PRO A 33 3.49 9.70 27.13
CA PRO A 33 2.05 9.39 27.28
C PRO A 33 1.69 8.51 28.47
N SER A 34 2.65 7.73 28.98
CA SER A 34 2.48 6.88 30.16
C SER A 34 2.54 7.67 31.48
N SER A 35 3.01 8.92 31.46
CA SER A 35 3.12 9.75 32.65
C SER A 35 1.80 10.41 33.05
N VAL A 36 1.55 10.52 34.37
CA VAL A 36 0.31 11.08 34.92
C VAL A 36 0.30 12.60 35.04
N HIS A 37 1.46 13.27 34.90
CA HIS A 37 1.57 14.74 34.97
C HIS A 37 1.04 15.43 33.70
N ALA A 38 0.96 16.76 33.71
CA ALA A 38 0.27 17.54 32.67
C ALA A 38 0.81 17.28 31.26
N GLU A 39 2.13 17.25 31.10
CA GLU A 39 2.82 17.01 29.83
C GLU A 39 2.55 15.59 29.32
N GLY A 40 2.56 14.59 30.20
CA GLY A 40 2.23 13.20 29.84
C GLY A 40 0.78 13.06 29.38
N ARG A 41 -0.16 13.71 30.09
CA ARG A 41 -1.57 13.77 29.69
C ARG A 41 -1.77 14.47 28.35
N ALA A 42 -1.01 15.53 28.07
CA ALA A 42 -1.07 16.22 26.78
C ALA A 42 -0.57 15.32 25.62
N ALA A 43 0.55 14.61 25.82
CA ALA A 43 1.06 13.66 24.84
C ALA A 43 0.08 12.49 24.61
N ARG A 44 -0.53 11.95 25.67
CA ARG A 44 -1.57 10.93 25.58
C ARG A 44 -2.80 11.43 24.82
N ALA A 45 -3.25 12.65 25.08
CA ALA A 45 -4.39 13.24 24.37
C ALA A 45 -4.10 13.37 22.86
N LEU A 46 -2.87 13.67 22.47
CA LEU A 46 -2.47 13.68 21.06
C LEU A 46 -2.51 12.28 20.42
N VAL A 47 -2.02 11.26 21.13
CA VAL A 47 -2.07 9.87 20.64
C VAL A 47 -3.53 9.42 20.45
N GLU A 48 -4.41 9.70 21.41
CA GLU A 48 -5.83 9.35 21.31
C GLU A 48 -6.57 10.14 20.22
N LYS A 49 -6.21 11.42 20.00
CA LYS A 49 -6.72 12.19 18.86
C LYS A 49 -6.33 11.53 17.53
N ALA A 50 -5.06 11.17 17.36
CA ALA A 50 -4.60 10.50 16.14
C ALA A 50 -5.27 9.13 15.95
N ARG A 51 -5.48 8.39 17.04
CA ARG A 51 -6.22 7.11 17.03
C ARG A 51 -7.65 7.32 16.50
N ALA A 52 -8.35 8.35 16.98
CA ALA A 52 -9.69 8.68 16.51
C ALA A 52 -9.70 9.12 15.03
N GLN A 53 -8.70 9.89 14.58
CA GLN A 53 -8.56 10.29 13.17
C GLN A 53 -8.37 9.08 12.25
N VAL A 54 -7.49 8.13 12.62
CA VAL A 54 -7.29 6.90 11.85
C VAL A 54 -8.56 6.04 11.85
N ALA A 55 -9.25 5.91 13.00
CA ALA A 55 -10.50 5.16 13.10
C ALA A 55 -11.58 5.72 12.17
N ALA A 56 -11.82 7.04 12.22
CA ALA A 56 -12.82 7.70 11.40
C ALA A 56 -12.48 7.62 9.90
N ALA A 57 -11.22 7.87 9.53
CA ALA A 57 -10.79 7.81 8.13
C ALA A 57 -10.92 6.41 7.52
N LEU A 58 -10.77 5.35 8.32
CA LEU A 58 -10.90 3.95 7.90
C LEU A 58 -12.33 3.42 8.05
N GLY A 59 -13.27 4.18 8.64
CA GLY A 59 -14.60 3.69 9.01
C GLY A 59 -14.53 2.48 9.95
N ALA A 60 -13.71 2.61 10.98
CA ALA A 60 -13.43 1.60 12.00
C ALA A 60 -13.93 2.05 13.38
N GLU A 61 -15.04 2.80 13.43
CA GLU A 61 -15.65 3.23 14.69
C GLU A 61 -15.96 2.02 15.56
N GLY A 62 -15.57 2.09 16.83
CA GLY A 62 -15.72 1.00 17.78
C GLY A 62 -14.65 -0.09 17.66
N ALA A 63 -13.77 -0.08 16.66
CA ALA A 63 -12.61 -0.97 16.61
C ALA A 63 -11.53 -0.57 17.63
N GLU A 64 -10.63 -1.51 17.92
CA GLU A 64 -9.40 -1.24 18.66
C GLU A 64 -8.28 -0.99 17.66
N ILE A 65 -7.50 0.08 17.86
CA ILE A 65 -6.35 0.41 17.01
C ILE A 65 -5.10 0.23 17.86
N VAL A 66 -4.12 -0.50 17.34
CA VAL A 66 -2.79 -0.69 17.93
C VAL A 66 -1.77 -0.06 16.99
N PHE A 67 -1.09 0.99 17.42
CA PHE A 67 -0.02 1.60 16.64
C PHE A 67 1.22 0.71 16.62
N THR A 68 1.83 0.60 15.44
CA THR A 68 3.03 -0.20 15.18
C THR A 68 4.06 0.64 14.41
N SER A 69 5.27 0.13 14.17
CA SER A 69 6.26 0.81 13.31
C SER A 69 5.91 0.78 11.81
N GLY A 70 4.87 0.03 11.41
CA GLY A 70 4.45 -0.10 10.02
C GLY A 70 3.58 -1.34 9.78
N ALA A 71 3.10 -1.50 8.55
CA ALA A 71 2.29 -2.67 8.17
C ALA A 71 3.03 -4.00 8.36
N SER A 72 4.36 -4.02 8.26
CA SER A 72 5.13 -5.26 8.47
C SER A 72 5.14 -5.71 9.93
N GLU A 73 5.27 -4.80 10.90
CA GLU A 73 5.10 -5.12 12.33
C GLU A 73 3.65 -5.51 12.62
N ALA A 74 2.68 -4.82 12.01
CA ALA A 74 1.27 -5.15 12.15
C ALA A 74 0.96 -6.57 11.61
N ALA A 75 1.54 -6.97 10.48
CA ALA A 75 1.41 -8.32 9.92
C ALA A 75 1.99 -9.37 10.87
N ALA A 76 3.19 -9.14 11.41
CA ALA A 76 3.79 -10.04 12.39
C ALA A 76 2.92 -10.20 13.65
N LEU A 77 2.34 -9.11 14.12
CA LEU A 77 1.45 -9.11 15.27
C LEU A 77 0.12 -9.84 14.98
N ALA A 78 -0.44 -9.66 13.78
CA ALA A 78 -1.74 -10.22 13.40
C ALA A 78 -1.69 -11.69 12.94
N CYS A 79 -0.58 -12.14 12.33
CA CYS A 79 -0.51 -13.44 11.67
C CYS A 79 0.30 -14.49 12.43
N ALA A 80 1.28 -14.10 13.25
CA ALA A 80 2.19 -15.05 13.88
C ALA A 80 1.46 -16.07 14.77
N GLY A 81 1.79 -17.36 14.58
CA GLY A 81 1.27 -18.45 15.40
C GLY A 81 -0.20 -18.82 15.16
N ARG A 82 -0.86 -18.24 14.15
CA ARG A 82 -2.30 -18.46 13.89
C ARG A 82 -2.61 -19.52 12.84
N GLY A 83 -1.61 -20.06 12.13
CA GLY A 83 -1.81 -21.09 11.12
C GLY A 83 -2.73 -20.66 9.98
N LEU A 84 -2.60 -19.38 9.57
CA LEU A 84 -3.38 -18.77 8.50
C LEU A 84 -2.87 -19.21 7.13
N VAL A 85 -3.77 -19.21 6.15
CA VAL A 85 -3.49 -19.46 4.73
C VAL A 85 -3.70 -18.19 3.90
N ALA A 86 -3.04 -18.08 2.76
CA ALA A 86 -3.22 -16.95 1.84
C ALA A 86 -2.94 -17.36 0.38
N GLY A 87 -3.22 -16.47 -0.56
CA GLY A 87 -2.76 -16.62 -1.94
C GLY A 87 -1.29 -16.22 -2.08
N ASP A 88 -0.59 -16.76 -3.08
CA ASP A 88 0.82 -16.42 -3.36
C ASP A 88 0.99 -15.03 -4.05
N ILE A 89 0.19 -14.07 -3.61
CA ILE A 89 0.20 -12.67 -4.05
C ILE A 89 0.38 -11.69 -2.89
N GLU A 90 0.31 -12.16 -1.64
CA GLU A 90 0.45 -11.31 -0.45
C GLU A 90 1.81 -10.63 -0.38
N HIS A 91 1.84 -9.44 0.24
CA HIS A 91 3.10 -8.77 0.53
C HIS A 91 4.02 -9.68 1.37
N ASP A 92 5.33 -9.58 1.17
CA ASP A 92 6.31 -10.44 1.85
C ASP A 92 6.18 -10.42 3.38
N SER A 93 5.70 -9.30 3.94
CA SER A 93 5.46 -9.20 5.38
C SER A 93 4.28 -10.03 5.90
N VAL A 94 3.30 -10.35 5.06
CA VAL A 94 2.21 -11.29 5.41
C VAL A 94 2.64 -12.70 5.05
N ALA A 95 3.22 -12.90 3.86
CA ALA A 95 3.70 -14.18 3.38
C ALA A 95 4.72 -14.87 4.31
N ALA A 96 5.48 -14.09 5.10
CA ALA A 96 6.38 -14.61 6.11
C ALA A 96 5.70 -15.38 7.26
N TRP A 97 4.37 -15.26 7.43
CA TRP A 97 3.62 -15.79 8.58
C TRP A 97 2.45 -16.70 8.19
N VAL A 98 2.20 -16.91 6.90
CA VAL A 98 1.04 -17.65 6.38
C VAL A 98 1.50 -18.72 5.40
N ASP A 99 0.65 -19.73 5.19
CA ASP A 99 0.85 -20.73 4.14
C ASP A 99 0.26 -20.23 2.80
N PRO A 100 1.08 -19.97 1.76
CA PRO A 100 0.61 -19.41 0.48
C PRO A 100 -0.01 -20.48 -0.43
N CYS A 101 -1.03 -21.19 0.06
CA CYS A 101 -1.63 -22.33 -0.63
C CYS A 101 -2.98 -22.05 -1.29
N LEU A 102 -3.57 -20.86 -1.11
CA LEU A 102 -4.84 -20.53 -1.75
C LEU A 102 -4.66 -20.30 -3.27
N PRO A 103 -5.55 -20.85 -4.12
CA PRO A 103 -5.47 -20.65 -5.56
C PRO A 103 -5.60 -19.18 -5.95
N VAL A 104 -4.76 -18.77 -6.91
CA VAL A 104 -4.80 -17.45 -7.54
C VAL A 104 -5.11 -17.64 -9.02
N ASP A 105 -6.12 -16.94 -9.53
CA ASP A 105 -6.46 -17.00 -10.94
C ASP A 105 -5.60 -16.05 -11.80
N ARG A 106 -5.76 -16.14 -13.14
CA ARG A 106 -5.02 -15.27 -14.07
C ARG A 106 -5.40 -13.79 -14.00
N LYS A 107 -6.55 -13.46 -13.38
CA LYS A 107 -6.97 -12.08 -13.12
C LYS A 107 -6.38 -11.55 -11.81
N GLY A 108 -5.75 -12.40 -11.01
CA GLY A 108 -5.16 -12.07 -9.72
C GLY A 108 -6.14 -12.17 -8.56
N GLN A 109 -7.31 -12.82 -8.73
CA GLN A 109 -8.26 -13.08 -7.65
C GLN A 109 -7.86 -14.33 -6.86
N VAL A 110 -7.99 -14.27 -5.54
CA VAL A 110 -7.74 -15.39 -4.63
C VAL A 110 -9.05 -16.13 -4.34
N SER A 111 -9.02 -17.46 -4.49
CA SER A 111 -10.15 -18.32 -4.09
C SER A 111 -10.08 -18.63 -2.58
N VAL A 112 -10.93 -17.98 -1.79
CA VAL A 112 -10.99 -18.18 -0.33
C VAL A 112 -12.06 -19.21 0.03
N ALA A 113 -11.64 -20.36 0.57
CA ALA A 113 -12.57 -21.40 1.04
C ALA A 113 -12.98 -21.23 2.52
N ASP A 114 -12.05 -20.79 3.38
CA ASP A 114 -12.27 -20.59 4.82
C ASP A 114 -11.79 -19.19 5.23
N PRO A 115 -12.69 -18.18 5.26
CA PRO A 115 -12.33 -16.80 5.59
C PRO A 115 -11.68 -16.66 6.98
N ALA A 116 -12.16 -17.40 7.98
CA ALA A 116 -11.70 -17.30 9.37
C ALA A 116 -10.26 -17.81 9.57
N ARG A 117 -9.72 -18.52 8.58
CA ARG A 117 -8.32 -18.97 8.53
C ARG A 117 -7.49 -18.28 7.45
N SER A 118 -8.05 -17.28 6.76
CA SER A 118 -7.40 -16.66 5.61
C SER A 118 -6.87 -15.26 5.92
N ALA A 119 -5.69 -14.97 5.37
CA ALA A 119 -5.20 -13.61 5.19
C ALA A 119 -5.35 -13.22 3.71
N LEU A 120 -5.83 -12.00 3.47
CA LEU A 120 -6.09 -11.51 2.11
C LEU A 120 -5.86 -9.99 2.03
N GLN A 121 -4.99 -9.53 1.15
CA GLN A 121 -4.88 -8.11 0.85
C GLN A 121 -6.15 -7.60 0.14
N LEU A 122 -6.57 -6.38 0.46
CA LEU A 122 -7.72 -5.77 -0.22
C LEU A 122 -7.37 -5.34 -1.65
N ALA A 123 -6.14 -4.87 -1.85
CA ALA A 123 -5.67 -4.47 -3.17
C ALA A 123 -4.19 -4.78 -3.35
N ASN A 124 -3.84 -5.35 -4.50
CA ASN A 124 -2.48 -5.76 -4.76
C ASN A 124 -1.54 -4.58 -5.03
N SER A 125 -0.39 -4.55 -4.35
CA SER A 125 0.57 -3.44 -4.47
C SER A 125 1.30 -3.39 -5.81
N GLU A 126 1.39 -4.51 -6.52
CA GLU A 126 2.07 -4.61 -7.82
C GLU A 126 1.08 -4.31 -8.96
N THR A 127 -0.04 -5.05 -9.01
CA THR A 127 -0.98 -5.01 -10.14
C THR A 127 -2.14 -4.04 -9.94
N GLY A 128 -2.40 -3.64 -8.70
CA GLY A 128 -3.57 -2.86 -8.33
C GLY A 128 -4.85 -3.68 -8.20
N VAL A 129 -4.86 -4.98 -8.55
CA VAL A 129 -6.08 -5.80 -8.52
C VAL A 129 -6.71 -5.78 -7.14
N ILE A 130 -7.99 -5.42 -7.09
CA ILE A 130 -8.82 -5.38 -5.87
C ILE A 130 -9.44 -6.76 -5.69
N GLN A 131 -9.29 -7.34 -4.50
CA GLN A 131 -9.83 -8.65 -4.17
C GLN A 131 -11.31 -8.57 -3.81
N ASP A 132 -12.06 -9.62 -4.14
CA ASP A 132 -13.39 -9.85 -3.58
C ASP A 132 -13.26 -10.45 -2.18
N LEU A 133 -13.59 -9.67 -1.15
CA LEU A 133 -13.43 -10.09 0.24
C LEU A 133 -14.69 -10.79 0.76
N PRO A 134 -14.65 -12.09 1.09
CA PRO A 134 -15.74 -12.71 1.84
C PRO A 134 -15.77 -12.17 3.28
N PRO A 135 -16.95 -12.08 3.91
CA PRO A 135 -17.05 -11.69 5.32
C PRO A 135 -16.33 -12.72 6.21
N GLY A 136 -15.74 -12.25 7.31
CA GLY A 136 -15.04 -13.10 8.27
C GLY A 136 -13.58 -13.42 7.94
N ILE A 137 -12.96 -12.70 6.98
CA ILE A 137 -11.51 -12.77 6.76
C ILE A 137 -10.75 -12.47 8.07
N ALA A 138 -9.84 -13.35 8.46
CA ALA A 138 -9.08 -13.21 9.69
C ALA A 138 -8.17 -11.98 9.70
N VAL A 139 -7.42 -11.77 8.61
CA VAL A 139 -6.50 -10.63 8.46
C VAL A 139 -6.62 -10.05 7.05
N CYS A 140 -6.97 -8.78 6.96
CA CYS A 140 -7.01 -8.04 5.70
C CYS A 140 -5.82 -7.08 5.59
N ASP A 141 -4.99 -7.21 4.57
CA ASP A 141 -3.99 -6.17 4.29
C ASP A 141 -4.64 -5.02 3.49
N MET A 142 -5.01 -3.94 4.20
CA MET A 142 -5.63 -2.74 3.62
C MET A 142 -4.59 -1.69 3.23
N THR A 143 -3.30 -1.97 3.31
CA THR A 143 -2.20 -1.00 3.16
C THR A 143 -2.26 -0.23 1.83
N GLN A 144 -2.71 -0.86 0.75
CA GLN A 144 -2.84 -0.21 -0.56
C GLN A 144 -4.22 0.39 -0.83
N ALA A 145 -5.25 -0.06 -0.11
CA ALA A 145 -6.63 0.40 -0.29
C ALA A 145 -6.95 1.62 0.57
N PHE A 146 -6.41 1.67 1.79
CA PHE A 146 -6.68 2.75 2.74
C PHE A 146 -6.30 4.10 2.14
N GLY A 147 -7.26 5.03 2.15
CA GLY A 147 -7.10 6.37 1.59
C GLY A 147 -7.11 6.44 0.06
N LYS A 148 -7.35 5.32 -0.65
CA LYS A 148 -7.45 5.27 -2.14
C LYS A 148 -8.79 4.73 -2.63
N LEU A 149 -9.45 3.86 -1.86
CA LEU A 149 -10.74 3.26 -2.19
C LEU A 149 -11.81 3.70 -1.18
N PRO A 150 -13.07 3.91 -1.62
CA PRO A 150 -14.20 4.24 -0.74
C PRO A 150 -14.69 3.00 0.01
N VAL A 151 -13.87 2.48 0.92
CA VAL A 151 -14.14 1.28 1.72
C VAL A 151 -13.99 1.60 3.21
N ALA A 152 -14.76 0.90 4.04
CA ALA A 152 -14.65 0.99 5.50
C ALA A 152 -14.36 -0.37 6.12
N PHE A 153 -13.52 -0.40 7.15
CA PHE A 153 -13.22 -1.62 7.92
C PHE A 153 -14.50 -2.33 8.38
N ASN A 154 -15.46 -1.56 8.91
CA ASN A 154 -16.73 -2.08 9.40
C ASN A 154 -17.62 -2.69 8.30
N TRP A 155 -17.46 -2.28 7.04
CA TRP A 155 -18.22 -2.86 5.91
C TRP A 155 -17.62 -4.17 5.40
N LEU A 156 -16.29 -4.31 5.49
CA LEU A 156 -15.57 -5.47 4.96
C LEU A 156 -15.77 -6.73 5.80
N GLY A 157 -16.15 -6.59 7.07
CA GLY A 157 -16.45 -7.72 7.95
C GLY A 157 -15.24 -8.61 8.28
N CYS A 158 -14.01 -8.12 8.06
CA CYS A 158 -12.79 -8.79 8.52
C CYS A 158 -12.57 -8.61 10.03
N ASP A 159 -11.74 -9.45 10.62
CA ASP A 159 -11.43 -9.43 12.05
C ASP A 159 -10.31 -8.44 12.37
N MET A 160 -9.30 -8.40 11.53
CA MET A 160 -8.14 -7.51 11.65
C MET A 160 -7.78 -6.87 10.32
N ALA A 161 -7.28 -5.64 10.35
CA ALA A 161 -6.78 -4.95 9.18
C ALA A 161 -5.42 -4.30 9.40
N LEU A 162 -4.56 -4.36 8.38
CA LEU A 162 -3.23 -3.74 8.36
C LEU A 162 -3.29 -2.41 7.60
N VAL A 163 -2.71 -1.35 8.18
CA VAL A 163 -2.57 -0.05 7.51
C VAL A 163 -1.20 0.58 7.78
N SER A 164 -0.73 1.42 6.86
CA SER A 164 0.55 2.11 7.00
C SER A 164 0.49 3.56 6.53
N ALA A 165 1.04 4.47 7.34
CA ALA A 165 0.92 5.91 7.13
C ALA A 165 1.57 6.38 5.82
N HIS A 166 2.74 5.86 5.49
CA HIS A 166 3.50 6.34 4.32
C HIS A 166 2.86 5.98 2.96
N LYS A 167 1.82 5.14 2.93
CA LYS A 167 1.04 4.86 1.72
C LYS A 167 -0.03 5.92 1.43
N ILE A 168 -0.39 6.70 2.45
CA ILE A 168 -1.37 7.78 2.36
C ILE A 168 -0.75 9.16 2.56
N GLY A 169 0.58 9.25 2.47
CA GLY A 169 1.33 10.50 2.62
C GLY A 169 1.59 10.92 4.06
N GLY A 170 1.50 10.00 5.02
CA GLY A 170 2.04 10.16 6.37
C GLY A 170 3.53 9.81 6.47
N PRO A 171 4.13 9.91 7.66
CA PRO A 171 5.53 9.55 7.87
C PRO A 171 5.80 8.06 7.71
N LYS A 172 7.02 7.71 7.33
CA LYS A 172 7.54 6.34 7.45
C LYS A 172 7.79 6.02 8.93
N GLY A 173 7.81 4.73 9.27
CA GLY A 173 8.09 4.29 10.66
C GLY A 173 6.87 4.33 11.60
N VAL A 174 5.67 4.41 11.04
CA VAL A 174 4.42 4.24 11.79
C VAL A 174 3.35 3.56 10.92
N GLY A 175 2.60 2.66 11.53
CA GLY A 175 1.43 1.99 10.96
C GLY A 175 0.45 1.64 12.07
N ALA A 176 -0.58 0.88 11.73
CA ALA A 176 -1.51 0.36 12.72
C ALA A 176 -2.05 -1.00 12.33
N LEU A 177 -2.35 -1.78 13.37
CA LEU A 177 -3.23 -2.93 13.33
C LEU A 177 -4.60 -2.51 13.87
N VAL A 178 -5.63 -2.67 13.07
CA VAL A 178 -7.02 -2.41 13.47
C VAL A 178 -7.68 -3.74 13.76
N LEU A 179 -8.35 -3.87 14.91
CA LEU A 179 -8.96 -5.11 15.37
C LEU A 179 -10.42 -4.87 15.73
N ARG A 180 -11.27 -5.83 15.38
CA ARG A 180 -12.59 -5.94 16.00
C ARG A 180 -12.43 -6.12 17.51
N ARG A 181 -13.29 -5.46 18.29
CA ARG A 181 -13.30 -5.59 19.76
C ARG A 181 -13.42 -7.05 20.20
N GLY A 182 -12.69 -7.38 21.25
CA GLY A 182 -12.73 -8.70 21.88
C GLY A 182 -11.78 -9.73 21.28
N ILE A 183 -11.03 -9.38 20.23
CA ILE A 183 -9.98 -10.26 19.70
C ILE A 183 -8.77 -10.26 20.64
N ALA A 184 -8.45 -11.44 21.17
CA ALA A 184 -7.22 -11.65 21.91
C ALA A 184 -6.01 -11.66 20.96
N LEU A 185 -4.96 -10.95 21.36
CA LEU A 185 -3.75 -10.76 20.58
C LEU A 185 -2.53 -10.92 21.49
N GLU A 186 -1.63 -11.83 21.13
CA GLU A 186 -0.37 -12.01 21.87
C GLU A 186 0.65 -10.96 21.44
N ALA A 187 1.20 -10.21 22.40
CA ALA A 187 2.23 -9.21 22.12
C ALA A 187 3.52 -9.87 21.58
N ARG A 188 3.99 -9.36 20.44
CA ARG A 188 5.29 -9.76 19.86
C ARG A 188 6.45 -8.94 20.42
N ILE A 189 6.22 -7.65 20.66
CA ILE A 189 7.14 -6.77 21.38
C ILE A 189 6.67 -6.72 22.83
N ARG A 190 7.40 -7.40 23.71
CA ARG A 190 7.07 -7.54 25.14
C ARG A 190 7.76 -6.46 25.97
N GLY A 191 7.12 -6.02 27.04
CA GLY A 191 7.61 -4.94 27.90
C GLY A 191 6.50 -4.31 28.72
N GLY A 192 6.44 -2.97 28.74
CA GLY A 192 5.40 -2.20 29.42
C GLY A 192 4.00 -2.35 28.83
N GLY A 193 3.02 -1.70 29.46
CA GLY A 193 1.60 -1.78 29.12
C GLY A 193 1.13 -0.86 27.98
N GLN A 194 2.03 -0.33 27.15
CA GLN A 194 1.66 0.54 26.03
C GLN A 194 0.72 -0.19 25.04
N GLU A 195 -0.09 0.59 24.32
CA GLU A 195 -1.07 0.07 23.35
C GLU A 195 -1.92 -1.07 23.93
N LEU A 196 -2.44 -0.87 25.15
CA LEU A 196 -3.26 -1.84 25.90
C LEU A 196 -2.53 -3.17 26.18
N GLY A 197 -1.21 -3.13 26.33
CA GLY A 197 -0.36 -4.31 26.54
C GLY A 197 -0.12 -5.15 25.29
N ARG A 198 -0.57 -4.69 24.10
CA ARG A 198 -0.44 -5.43 22.84
C ARG A 198 0.86 -5.13 22.10
N ARG A 199 1.47 -3.97 22.37
CA ARG A 199 2.71 -3.52 21.73
C ARG A 199 3.48 -2.60 22.69
N ALA A 200 4.51 -3.13 23.31
CA ALA A 200 5.31 -2.38 24.27
C ALA A 200 6.25 -1.34 23.62
N GLY A 201 6.71 -0.40 24.45
CA GLY A 201 7.67 0.65 24.09
C GLY A 201 7.01 2.01 23.97
N THR A 202 7.73 3.06 24.38
CA THR A 202 7.26 4.45 24.34
C THR A 202 6.69 4.78 22.97
N GLU A 203 5.50 5.37 22.95
CA GLU A 203 4.77 5.67 21.74
C GLU A 203 5.52 6.68 20.86
N ASN A 204 5.55 6.44 19.55
CA ASN A 204 6.09 7.39 18.58
C ASN A 204 5.10 8.55 18.39
N VAL A 205 5.01 9.45 19.37
CA VAL A 205 4.03 10.54 19.42
C VAL A 205 4.07 11.39 18.14
N VAL A 206 5.26 11.72 17.64
CA VAL A 206 5.45 12.50 16.41
C VAL A 206 4.93 11.75 15.18
N GLY A 207 5.30 10.47 15.02
CA GLY A 207 4.82 9.64 13.91
C GLY A 207 3.32 9.43 13.95
N ILE A 208 2.77 9.15 15.13
CA ILE A 208 1.33 8.96 15.37
C ILE A 208 0.55 10.23 15.02
N ALA A 209 1.03 11.42 15.44
CA ALA A 209 0.42 12.70 15.05
C ALA A 209 0.36 12.88 13.53
N GLY A 210 1.48 12.60 12.85
CA GLY A 210 1.58 12.66 11.39
C GLY A 210 0.67 11.65 10.70
N PHE A 211 0.49 10.46 11.28
CA PHE A 211 -0.41 9.45 10.73
C PHE A 211 -1.87 9.88 10.84
N GLY A 212 -2.31 10.34 12.01
CA GLY A 212 -3.68 10.84 12.20
C GLY A 212 -4.03 11.97 11.22
N ALA A 213 -3.14 12.95 11.07
CA ALA A 213 -3.33 14.05 10.12
C ALA A 213 -3.33 13.60 8.64
N ALA A 214 -2.46 12.64 8.28
CA ALA A 214 -2.45 12.06 6.93
C ALA A 214 -3.73 11.28 6.62
N ALA A 215 -4.24 10.51 7.60
CA ALA A 215 -5.48 9.75 7.48
C ALA A 215 -6.69 10.68 7.24
N GLU A 216 -6.80 11.75 8.02
CA GLU A 216 -7.85 12.74 7.84
C GLU A 216 -7.77 13.43 6.48
N ALA A 217 -6.58 13.87 6.06
CA ALA A 217 -6.38 14.52 4.77
C ALA A 217 -6.68 13.59 3.58
N ALA A 218 -6.20 12.33 3.65
CA ALA A 218 -6.46 11.33 2.62
C ALA A 218 -7.96 10.99 2.51
N SER A 219 -8.67 10.91 3.64
CA SER A 219 -10.12 10.71 3.67
C SER A 219 -10.87 11.86 2.98
N ARG A 220 -10.50 13.13 3.28
CA ARG A 220 -11.10 14.30 2.61
C ARG A 220 -10.88 14.29 1.10
N GLU A 221 -9.66 13.99 0.63
CA GLU A 221 -9.37 13.91 -0.81
C GLU A 221 -10.16 12.79 -1.51
N LEU A 222 -10.29 11.65 -0.84
CA LEU A 222 -11.08 10.54 -1.33
C LEU A 222 -12.55 10.94 -1.49
N SER A 223 -13.15 11.57 -0.47
CA SER A 223 -14.52 12.10 -0.53
C SER A 223 -14.70 13.20 -1.58
N ALA A 224 -13.66 13.97 -1.86
CA ALA A 224 -13.66 14.99 -2.92
C ALA A 224 -13.50 14.40 -4.34
N GLY A 225 -13.42 13.07 -4.48
CA GLY A 225 -13.32 12.41 -5.78
C GLY A 225 -11.92 12.44 -6.40
N LYS A 226 -10.88 12.79 -5.63
CA LYS A 226 -9.52 12.97 -6.17
C LYS A 226 -8.97 11.71 -6.85
N TRP A 227 -9.35 10.54 -6.35
CA TRP A 227 -8.92 9.28 -6.94
C TRP A 227 -9.64 8.91 -8.24
N LEU A 228 -10.81 9.48 -8.52
CA LEU A 228 -11.46 9.35 -9.83
C LEU A 228 -10.67 10.10 -10.91
N GLU A 229 -10.13 11.28 -10.58
CA GLU A 229 -9.21 12.00 -11.47
C GLU A 229 -7.95 11.18 -11.75
N ILE A 230 -7.38 10.56 -10.70
CA ILE A 230 -6.20 9.70 -10.86
C ILE A 230 -6.50 8.45 -11.70
N GLU A 231 -7.69 7.86 -11.56
CA GLU A 231 -8.15 6.80 -12.45
C GLU A 231 -8.22 7.24 -13.91
N HIS A 232 -8.77 8.43 -14.17
CA HIS A 232 -8.80 8.99 -15.51
C HIS A 232 -7.40 9.14 -16.10
N LEU A 233 -6.45 9.69 -15.32
CA LEU A 233 -5.04 9.81 -15.72
C LEU A 233 -4.37 8.45 -15.98
N ARG A 234 -4.64 7.44 -15.14
CA ARG A 234 -4.13 6.08 -15.36
C ARG A 234 -4.71 5.47 -16.64
N ASN A 235 -5.96 5.75 -16.99
CA ASN A 235 -6.53 5.29 -18.25
C ASN A 235 -5.91 5.98 -19.47
N ILE A 236 -5.64 7.29 -19.40
CA ILE A 236 -4.91 8.02 -20.45
C ILE A 236 -3.53 7.39 -20.68
N LEU A 237 -2.81 7.11 -19.59
CA LEU A 237 -1.52 6.44 -19.65
C LEU A 237 -1.59 5.11 -20.42
N GLU A 238 -2.49 4.23 -19.98
CA GLU A 238 -2.62 2.89 -20.54
C GLU A 238 -3.03 2.93 -22.01
N ASN A 239 -4.01 3.76 -22.37
CA ASN A 239 -4.48 3.90 -23.75
C ASN A 239 -3.37 4.44 -24.67
N THR A 240 -2.56 5.39 -24.19
CA THR A 240 -1.46 5.96 -24.98
C THR A 240 -0.37 4.92 -25.23
N ILE A 241 0.03 4.15 -24.20
CA ILE A 241 1.00 3.08 -24.36
C ILE A 241 0.46 1.97 -25.27
N GLU A 242 -0.79 1.54 -25.09
CA GLU A 242 -1.42 0.49 -25.89
C GLU A 242 -1.47 0.86 -27.38
N ALA A 243 -1.73 2.13 -27.71
CA ALA A 243 -1.75 2.61 -29.09
C ALA A 243 -0.36 2.58 -29.78
N GLY A 244 0.73 2.77 -29.03
CA GLY A 244 2.11 2.76 -29.57
C GLY A 244 2.86 1.43 -29.39
N ALA A 245 2.35 0.52 -28.56
CA ALA A 245 3.01 -0.71 -28.16
C ALA A 245 2.02 -1.85 -27.91
N ASN A 246 1.41 -2.33 -28.98
CA ASN A 246 0.33 -3.32 -28.96
C ASN A 246 0.71 -4.70 -28.39
N GLU A 247 2.00 -5.05 -28.32
CA GLU A 247 2.47 -6.28 -27.69
C GLU A 247 2.63 -6.18 -26.17
N THR A 248 2.38 -5.00 -25.60
CA THR A 248 2.42 -4.78 -24.14
C THR A 248 1.22 -5.41 -23.45
N ILE A 249 1.50 -6.21 -22.42
CA ILE A 249 0.51 -6.93 -21.63
C ILE A 249 0.17 -6.08 -20.41
N PHE A 250 -1.04 -5.51 -20.34
CA PHE A 250 -1.53 -4.83 -19.15
C PHE A 250 -2.12 -5.83 -18.15
N VAL A 251 -1.39 -6.03 -17.05
CA VAL A 251 -1.71 -7.05 -16.04
C VAL A 251 -2.94 -6.64 -15.25
N GLY A 252 -3.93 -7.54 -15.18
CA GLY A 252 -5.16 -7.30 -14.43
C GLY A 252 -6.11 -6.26 -15.05
N LYS A 253 -5.89 -5.83 -16.31
CA LYS A 253 -6.74 -4.82 -16.99
C LYS A 253 -8.23 -5.16 -17.01
N ALA A 254 -8.57 -6.45 -17.03
CA ALA A 254 -9.94 -6.95 -17.03
C ALA A 254 -10.55 -7.16 -15.63
N ALA A 255 -9.84 -6.79 -14.56
CA ALA A 255 -10.31 -6.87 -13.18
C ALA A 255 -10.50 -5.47 -12.57
N PRO A 256 -11.31 -5.33 -11.51
CA PRO A 256 -11.30 -4.12 -10.69
C PRO A 256 -9.88 -3.85 -10.16
N ARG A 257 -9.40 -2.62 -10.33
CA ARG A 257 -8.05 -2.22 -9.92
C ARG A 257 -8.07 -0.91 -9.15
N LEU A 258 -7.02 -0.69 -8.36
CA LEU A 258 -6.75 0.60 -7.75
C LEU A 258 -6.77 1.69 -8.81
N PRO A 259 -7.33 2.87 -8.48
CA PRO A 259 -7.43 3.99 -9.41
C PRO A 259 -6.08 4.37 -10.01
N ASN A 260 -4.99 4.20 -9.25
CA ASN A 260 -3.70 4.77 -9.55
C ASN A 260 -2.65 3.82 -10.13
N THR A 261 -2.95 2.53 -10.23
CA THR A 261 -1.91 1.51 -10.48
C THR A 261 -2.04 0.94 -11.89
N SER A 262 -0.97 1.08 -12.67
CA SER A 262 -0.78 0.36 -13.93
C SER A 262 0.40 -0.57 -13.79
N CYS A 263 0.18 -1.86 -14.05
CA CYS A 263 1.23 -2.86 -14.16
C CYS A 263 1.18 -3.42 -15.57
N PHE A 264 2.29 -3.33 -16.29
CA PHE A 264 2.36 -3.85 -17.65
C PHE A 264 3.71 -4.49 -17.92
N ALA A 265 3.70 -5.48 -18.80
CA ALA A 265 4.85 -6.26 -19.20
C ALA A 265 5.07 -6.15 -20.70
N THR A 266 6.32 -5.92 -21.10
CA THR A 266 6.70 -5.78 -22.52
C THR A 266 7.77 -6.83 -22.84
N PRO A 267 7.37 -8.01 -23.33
CA PRO A 267 8.31 -9.11 -23.59
C PRO A 267 9.52 -8.67 -24.41
N GLY A 268 10.71 -9.17 -24.05
CA GLY A 268 11.97 -8.76 -24.67
C GLY A 268 12.62 -7.52 -24.05
N TRP A 269 11.93 -6.77 -23.18
CA TRP A 269 12.50 -5.61 -22.48
C TRP A 269 12.47 -5.81 -20.97
N LYS A 270 13.63 -6.13 -20.38
CA LYS A 270 13.75 -6.39 -18.93
C LYS A 270 13.28 -5.21 -18.09
N GLY A 271 12.50 -5.48 -17.03
CA GLY A 271 11.90 -4.46 -16.17
C GLY A 271 12.93 -3.52 -15.53
N GLU A 272 14.09 -4.03 -15.12
CA GLU A 272 15.15 -3.21 -14.54
C GLU A 272 15.73 -2.22 -15.55
N THR A 273 15.87 -2.66 -16.81
CA THR A 273 16.33 -1.79 -17.90
C THR A 273 15.29 -0.70 -18.20
N GLN A 274 14.00 -1.02 -18.14
CA GLN A 274 12.93 -0.03 -18.25
C GLN A 274 13.02 1.01 -17.13
N VAL A 275 13.14 0.58 -15.87
CA VAL A 275 13.27 1.48 -14.71
C VAL A 275 14.46 2.42 -14.87
N MET A 276 15.64 1.90 -15.23
CA MET A 276 16.83 2.72 -15.46
C MET A 276 16.64 3.76 -16.58
N GLN A 277 16.03 3.36 -17.69
CA GLN A 277 15.79 4.27 -18.81
C GLN A 277 14.78 5.37 -18.46
N MET A 278 13.74 5.02 -17.69
CA MET A 278 12.76 5.99 -17.22
C MET A 278 13.34 6.93 -16.17
N ASP A 279 14.22 6.45 -15.28
CA ASP A 279 14.92 7.31 -14.31
C ASP A 279 15.81 8.35 -15.01
N LEU A 280 16.58 7.92 -16.02
CA LEU A 280 17.36 8.83 -16.88
C LEU A 280 16.48 9.83 -17.65
N ALA A 281 15.24 9.45 -17.98
CA ALA A 281 14.26 10.33 -18.59
C ALA A 281 13.51 11.21 -17.58
N GLY A 282 13.80 11.11 -16.28
CA GLY A 282 13.22 11.93 -15.22
C GLY A 282 11.96 11.36 -14.58
N PHE A 283 11.72 10.04 -14.67
CA PHE A 283 10.54 9.38 -14.13
C PHE A 283 10.93 8.29 -13.11
N ALA A 284 10.38 8.37 -11.90
CA ALA A 284 10.55 7.32 -10.90
C ALA A 284 9.42 6.28 -11.02
N ILE A 285 9.76 5.07 -11.45
CA ILE A 285 8.85 3.90 -11.54
C ILE A 285 9.49 2.70 -10.84
N SER A 286 8.76 1.58 -10.75
CA SER A 286 9.23 0.34 -10.13
C SER A 286 9.18 -0.84 -11.09
N ALA A 287 9.96 -1.89 -10.82
CA ALA A 287 9.85 -3.20 -11.46
C ALA A 287 9.80 -4.30 -10.37
N GLY A 288 8.93 -5.30 -10.55
CA GLY A 288 8.74 -6.40 -9.61
C GLY A 288 8.51 -5.97 -8.14
N SER A 289 8.77 -6.89 -7.21
CA SER A 289 8.77 -6.56 -5.78
C SER A 289 10.03 -5.75 -5.43
N ALA A 290 9.89 -4.42 -5.45
CA ALA A 290 10.92 -3.47 -5.01
C ALA A 290 11.41 -3.69 -3.56
N CYS A 291 10.75 -4.57 -2.80
CA CYS A 291 11.13 -4.96 -1.44
C CYS A 291 12.12 -6.14 -1.36
N SER A 292 12.49 -6.78 -2.47
CA SER A 292 13.47 -7.88 -2.43
C SER A 292 14.89 -7.34 -2.25
N SER A 293 15.56 -7.81 -1.21
CA SER A 293 16.88 -7.42 -0.72
C SER A 293 18.04 -7.73 -1.69
N GLY A 294 18.06 -7.08 -2.85
CA GLY A 294 19.19 -7.08 -3.79
C GLY A 294 19.38 -8.35 -4.63
N LYS A 295 18.48 -9.34 -4.54
CA LYS A 295 18.45 -10.51 -5.45
C LYS A 295 17.15 -10.52 -6.24
N LEU A 296 17.24 -10.06 -7.49
CA LEU A 296 16.12 -10.00 -8.43
C LEU A 296 15.62 -11.41 -8.73
N ARG A 297 14.41 -11.71 -8.25
CA ARG A 297 13.63 -12.87 -8.65
C ARG A 297 12.38 -12.36 -9.37
N ALA A 298 11.93 -13.10 -10.39
CA ALA A 298 10.67 -12.80 -11.05
C ALA A 298 9.53 -12.66 -10.02
N SER A 299 8.67 -11.65 -10.19
CA SER A 299 7.61 -11.33 -9.23
C SER A 299 6.79 -12.58 -8.89
N ARG A 300 6.63 -12.83 -7.59
CA ARG A 300 5.82 -13.92 -7.06
C ARG A 300 4.35 -13.73 -7.44
N VAL A 301 3.87 -12.49 -7.32
CA VAL A 301 2.52 -12.09 -7.73
C VAL A 301 2.27 -12.43 -9.20
N LEU A 302 3.14 -11.97 -10.10
CA LEU A 302 2.94 -12.15 -11.53
C LEU A 302 3.08 -13.62 -11.96
N ARG A 303 3.95 -14.39 -11.29
CA ARG A 303 4.04 -15.85 -11.49
C ARG A 303 2.77 -16.56 -11.03
N ALA A 304 2.22 -16.19 -9.87
CA ALA A 304 0.95 -16.74 -9.37
C ALA A 304 -0.21 -16.44 -10.34
N MET A 305 -0.18 -15.28 -11.00
CA MET A 305 -1.13 -14.90 -12.06
C MET A 305 -0.87 -15.59 -13.42
N GLY A 306 0.18 -16.40 -13.53
CA GLY A 306 0.47 -17.19 -14.74
C GLY A 306 1.14 -16.42 -15.87
N LEU A 307 1.84 -15.31 -15.59
CA LEU A 307 2.55 -14.53 -16.63
C LEU A 307 3.79 -15.21 -17.21
N GLY A 308 4.28 -16.29 -16.59
CA GLY A 308 5.47 -17.00 -17.04
C GLY A 308 6.69 -16.09 -17.15
N GLU A 309 7.40 -16.16 -18.27
CA GLU A 309 8.62 -15.37 -18.50
C GLU A 309 8.36 -13.86 -18.66
N ALA A 310 7.16 -13.47 -19.10
CA ALA A 310 6.79 -12.07 -19.25
C ALA A 310 6.85 -11.29 -17.92
N ALA A 311 6.74 -11.98 -16.78
CA ALA A 311 6.89 -11.38 -15.45
C ALA A 311 8.22 -10.65 -15.25
N ALA A 312 9.30 -11.06 -15.92
CA ALA A 312 10.61 -10.39 -15.84
C ALA A 312 10.68 -9.07 -16.64
N SER A 313 9.69 -8.82 -17.50
CA SER A 313 9.56 -7.58 -18.29
C SER A 313 8.53 -6.61 -17.72
N ALA A 314 8.00 -6.89 -16.53
CA ALA A 314 6.96 -6.10 -15.93
C ALA A 314 7.51 -4.86 -15.21
N VAL A 315 6.83 -3.74 -15.39
CA VAL A 315 7.01 -2.52 -14.61
C VAL A 315 5.68 -2.12 -13.96
N ARG A 316 5.79 -1.33 -12.89
CA ARG A 316 4.67 -0.70 -12.20
C ARG A 316 4.82 0.80 -12.26
N VAL A 317 3.77 1.45 -12.71
CA VAL A 317 3.57 2.90 -12.67
C VAL A 317 2.41 3.14 -11.71
N SER A 318 2.68 3.87 -10.62
CA SER A 318 1.68 4.17 -9.59
C SER A 318 1.58 5.68 -9.37
N LEU A 319 0.45 6.23 -9.80
CA LEU A 319 0.14 7.64 -9.81
C LEU A 319 -0.29 8.10 -8.41
N GLY A 320 -0.32 9.42 -8.20
CA GLY A 320 -0.96 9.97 -7.02
C GLY A 320 -1.41 11.41 -7.19
N PRO A 321 -2.11 11.96 -6.19
CA PRO A 321 -2.64 13.32 -6.21
C PRO A 321 -1.59 14.36 -6.58
N GLY A 322 -1.99 15.31 -7.45
CA GLY A 322 -1.14 16.42 -7.90
C GLY A 322 -0.48 16.21 -9.27
N LEU A 323 -0.52 14.99 -9.83
CA LEU A 323 -0.14 14.76 -11.22
C LEU A 323 -1.16 15.40 -12.19
N ARG A 324 -0.65 15.83 -13.34
CA ARG A 324 -1.45 16.38 -14.45
C ARG A 324 -1.35 15.47 -15.66
N GLU A 325 -2.27 15.63 -16.60
CA GLU A 325 -2.27 14.89 -17.87
C GLU A 325 -0.94 15.03 -18.63
N GLU A 326 -0.37 16.24 -18.64
CA GLU A 326 0.95 16.52 -19.23
C GLU A 326 2.05 15.60 -18.66
N ASP A 327 2.04 15.32 -17.35
CA ASP A 327 3.06 14.50 -16.70
C ASP A 327 2.95 13.02 -17.15
N VAL A 328 1.70 12.56 -17.34
CA VAL A 328 1.40 11.21 -17.81
C VAL A 328 1.73 11.04 -19.29
N MET A 329 1.37 12.02 -20.12
CA MET A 329 1.69 12.02 -21.55
C MET A 329 3.20 12.04 -21.79
N ARG A 330 3.93 12.89 -21.06
CA ARG A 330 5.40 12.92 -21.13
C ARG A 330 6.04 11.59 -20.76
N PHE A 331 5.49 10.89 -19.74
CA PHE A 331 5.96 9.55 -19.40
C PHE A 331 5.68 8.55 -20.53
N ALA A 332 4.44 8.52 -21.06
CA ALA A 332 4.05 7.61 -22.13
C ALA A 332 4.90 7.80 -23.38
N GLU A 333 5.13 9.05 -23.80
CA GLU A 333 6.00 9.39 -24.94
C GLU A 333 7.45 8.94 -24.71
N ALA A 334 8.01 9.21 -23.52
CA ALA A 334 9.37 8.80 -23.18
C ALA A 334 9.52 7.27 -23.17
N TRP A 335 8.52 6.57 -22.61
CA TRP A 335 8.49 5.11 -22.55
C TRP A 335 8.34 4.51 -23.95
N LEU A 336 7.45 5.02 -24.80
CA LEU A 336 7.26 4.57 -26.18
C LEU A 336 8.51 4.78 -27.04
N ALA A 337 9.17 5.94 -26.91
CA ALA A 337 10.41 6.21 -27.61
C ALA A 337 11.54 5.24 -27.18
N ALA A 338 11.56 4.85 -25.90
CA ALA A 338 12.47 3.84 -25.39
C ALA A 338 12.13 2.42 -25.91
N ALA A 339 10.84 2.05 -25.89
CA ALA A 339 10.35 0.78 -26.42
C ALA A 339 10.75 0.58 -27.89
N ALA A 340 10.53 1.61 -28.72
CA ALA A 340 10.87 1.59 -30.14
C ALA A 340 12.37 1.33 -30.38
N ARG A 341 13.25 1.93 -29.58
CA ARG A 341 14.71 1.69 -29.66
C ARG A 341 15.10 0.26 -29.27
N ILE A 342 14.43 -0.33 -28.29
CA ILE A 342 14.68 -1.72 -27.88
C ILE A 342 14.23 -2.69 -28.97
N ARG A 343 13.04 -2.48 -29.55
CA ARG A 343 12.56 -3.29 -30.68
C ARG A 343 13.52 -3.25 -31.87
N ALA A 344 14.01 -2.07 -32.24
CA ALA A 344 14.94 -1.89 -33.36
C ALA A 344 16.31 -2.58 -33.14
N ARG A 345 16.65 -2.98 -31.91
CA ARG A 345 17.89 -3.72 -31.60
C ARG A 345 17.67 -5.24 -31.54
N ALA A 346 16.42 -5.68 -31.43
CA ALA A 346 16.06 -7.09 -31.30
C ALA A 346 15.68 -7.74 -32.65
N GLY A 347 15.34 -6.93 -33.66
CA GLY A 347 15.23 -7.34 -35.06
C GLY A 347 16.54 -7.13 -35.81
#